data_AF-A0A266QBY7-F1
#
_entry.id   AF-A0A266QBY7-F1
#
_cell.length_a   1.000
_cell.length_b   1.000
_cell.length_c   1.000
_cell.angle_alpha   90.00
_cell.angle_beta   90.00
_cell.angle_gamma   90.00
#
_symmetry.space_group_name_H-M   'P 1'
#
loop_
_entity.id
_entity.type
_entity.pdbx_description
1 polymer ?
#
loop_
_entity_poly.entity_id
_entity_poly.type
_entity_poly.pdbx_seq_one_letter_code
_entity_poly.pdbx_strand_id
1 'polypeptide(L)'
;MAEDGSTQSANIWPLPKFHFEVKWDTNVMSFQEVSGLDIQSEEIKYRAGDSKVFGVVKMPGMMKFGNVTMKKGVFKGDNKFWDWLNQIKLNTIKRVPVTISLLDESSAPTMVWTLNNAWPTKISSTDLKAESNEVAIESIEIVHEGLTISNG
;
A
#
# COMPACT_ATOMS: atom_id res chain seq x y z
N MET A 1 20.94 14.13 27.17
CA MET A 1 19.96 13.35 27.94
C MET A 1 19.77 12.05 27.18
N ALA A 2 20.08 10.89 27.77
CA ALA A 2 19.70 9.63 27.15
C ALA A 2 18.17 9.55 27.19
N GLU A 3 17.51 9.30 26.07
CA GLU A 3 16.07 9.07 26.05
C GLU A 3 15.76 7.87 26.96
N ASP A 4 14.92 8.09 27.96
CA ASP A 4 14.53 7.10 28.97
C ASP A 4 13.43 6.14 28.47
N GLY A 5 13.02 6.29 27.20
CA GLY A 5 11.98 5.49 26.57
C GLY A 5 10.55 5.88 26.99
N SER A 6 10.37 7.02 27.65
CA SER A 6 9.04 7.52 28.04
C SER A 6 8.21 8.07 26.87
N THR A 7 8.87 8.42 25.76
CA THR A 7 8.26 8.88 24.51
C THR A 7 8.97 8.24 23.31
N GLN A 8 8.28 8.17 22.18
CA GLN A 8 8.81 7.61 20.95
C GLN A 8 9.99 8.43 20.43
N SER A 9 11.17 7.79 20.31
CA SER A 9 12.37 8.46 19.81
C SER A 9 12.29 8.71 18.31
N ALA A 10 12.60 9.94 17.89
CA ALA A 10 12.65 10.31 16.49
C ALA A 10 13.89 9.75 15.76
N ASN A 11 15.00 9.50 16.47
CA ASN A 11 16.31 9.23 15.85
C ASN A 11 17.01 7.96 16.36
N ILE A 12 16.55 7.36 17.45
CA ILE A 12 17.20 6.20 18.09
C ILE A 12 16.45 4.91 17.79
N TRP A 13 15.11 4.95 17.77
CA TRP A 13 14.27 3.77 17.62
C TRP A 13 13.41 3.87 16.36
N PRO A 14 13.46 2.89 15.44
CA PRO A 14 12.58 2.90 14.26
C PRO A 14 11.11 2.71 14.67
N LEU A 15 10.20 3.32 13.90
CA LEU A 15 8.75 3.23 14.15
C LEU A 15 8.26 1.78 13.96
N PRO A 16 7.38 1.27 14.84
CA PRO A 16 6.80 -0.04 14.68
C PRO A 16 5.81 -0.08 13.52
N LYS A 17 5.89 -1.10 12.66
CA LYS A 17 5.02 -1.27 11.48
C LYS A 17 3.57 -1.71 11.77
N PHE A 18 3.21 -1.94 13.03
CA PHE A 18 1.91 -2.51 13.40
C PHE A 18 0.83 -1.46 13.68
N HIS A 19 1.19 -0.19 13.83
CA HIS A 19 0.23 0.90 14.08
C HIS A 19 0.10 1.76 12.81
N PHE A 20 -0.95 1.52 12.05
CA PHE A 20 -1.21 2.24 10.82
C PHE A 20 -2.71 2.42 10.58
N GLU A 21 -3.04 3.44 9.81
CA GLU A 21 -4.39 3.75 9.35
C GLU A 21 -4.44 3.72 7.82
N VAL A 22 -5.56 3.25 7.27
CA VAL A 22 -5.81 3.32 5.83
C VAL A 22 -7.08 4.11 5.58
N LYS A 23 -6.99 5.06 4.66
CA LYS A 23 -8.10 5.92 4.25
C LYS A 23 -8.31 5.79 2.74
N TRP A 24 -9.53 5.48 2.35
CA TRP A 24 -9.94 5.46 0.93
C TRP A 24 -10.97 6.56 0.73
N ASP A 25 -10.64 7.53 -0.12
CA ASP A 25 -11.50 8.72 -0.32
C ASP A 25 -11.72 9.45 1.03
N THR A 26 -12.95 9.48 1.55
CA THR A 26 -13.28 10.05 2.88
C THR A 26 -13.38 9.00 3.99
N ASN A 27 -13.32 7.71 3.68
CA ASN A 27 -13.59 6.64 4.63
C ASN A 27 -12.29 6.11 5.26
N VAL A 28 -12.22 6.20 6.59
CA VAL A 28 -11.16 5.55 7.38
C VAL A 28 -11.54 4.09 7.64
N MET A 29 -10.59 3.19 7.46
CA MET A 29 -10.74 1.75 7.66
C MET A 29 -9.50 1.14 8.31
N SER A 30 -9.75 0.16 9.16
CA SER A 30 -8.70 -0.61 9.83
C SER A 30 -8.42 -1.90 9.07
N PHE A 31 -7.15 -2.14 8.78
CA PHE A 31 -6.67 -3.34 8.10
C PHE A 31 -5.76 -4.12 9.03
N GLN A 32 -5.73 -5.43 8.84
CA GLN A 32 -4.80 -6.32 9.51
C GLN A 32 -3.42 -6.28 8.85
N GLU A 33 -3.39 -6.13 7.52
CA GLU A 33 -2.15 -6.18 6.74
C GLU A 33 -2.28 -5.33 5.48
N VAL A 34 -1.19 -4.63 5.13
CA VAL A 34 -1.01 -3.93 3.86
C VAL A 34 0.35 -4.32 3.29
N SER A 35 0.40 -4.75 2.03
CA SER A 35 1.61 -5.18 1.33
C SER A 35 1.60 -4.74 -0.14
N GLY A 36 2.76 -4.82 -0.81
CA GLY A 36 2.89 -4.44 -2.22
C GLY A 36 3.07 -2.94 -2.48
N LEU A 37 3.55 -2.18 -1.49
CA LEU A 37 3.90 -0.76 -1.62
C LEU A 37 5.28 -0.56 -2.28
N ASP A 38 5.53 -1.27 -3.38
CA ASP A 38 6.78 -1.22 -4.12
C ASP A 38 6.67 -0.36 -5.39
N ILE A 39 7.75 0.39 -5.66
CA ILE A 39 7.95 1.14 -6.90
C ILE A 39 9.25 0.65 -7.50
N GLN A 40 9.21 0.30 -8.78
CA GLN A 40 10.40 -0.12 -9.51
C GLN A 40 10.60 0.76 -10.74
N SER A 41 11.82 1.24 -10.98
CA SER A 41 12.19 1.85 -12.25
C SER A 41 12.83 0.80 -13.14
N GLU A 42 12.36 0.70 -14.39
CA GLU A 42 12.99 -0.18 -15.38
C GLU A 42 14.38 0.33 -15.77
N GLU A 43 15.33 -0.57 -15.99
CA GLU A 43 16.69 -0.21 -16.43
C GLU A 43 16.79 -0.30 -17.96
N ILE A 44 17.02 0.83 -18.62
CA ILE A 44 17.33 0.87 -20.06
C ILE A 44 18.84 0.76 -20.24
N LYS A 45 19.27 -0.31 -20.92
CA LYS A 45 20.68 -0.57 -21.22
C LYS A 45 21.00 -0.06 -22.62
N TYR A 46 21.96 0.86 -22.71
CA TYR A 46 22.42 1.43 -23.97
C TYR A 46 23.94 1.33 -24.10
N ARG A 47 24.41 0.97 -25.29
CA ARG A 47 25.83 1.01 -25.64
C ARG A 47 25.97 1.56 -27.05
N ALA A 48 26.60 2.73 -27.17
CA ALA A 48 27.00 3.26 -28.47
C ALA A 48 28.16 2.43 -29.04
N GLY A 49 28.17 2.21 -30.37
CA GLY A 49 29.20 1.41 -31.04
C GLY A 49 30.61 2.01 -30.95
N ASP A 50 30.70 3.33 -30.81
CA ASP A 50 31.90 4.13 -30.66
C ASP A 50 32.18 4.54 -29.20
N SER A 51 31.48 3.92 -28.23
CA SER A 51 31.66 4.21 -26.82
C SER A 51 33.11 3.97 -26.38
N LYS A 52 33.78 5.05 -25.91
CA LYS A 52 35.13 5.01 -25.35
C LYS A 52 35.23 4.17 -24.08
N VAL A 53 34.10 3.97 -23.41
CA VAL A 53 33.97 3.06 -22.25
C VAL A 53 33.51 1.71 -22.78
N PHE A 54 34.29 0.66 -22.51
CA PHE A 54 33.94 -0.75 -22.80
C PHE A 54 32.90 -1.27 -21.81
N GLY A 55 31.77 -0.56 -21.68
CA GLY A 55 30.70 -0.87 -20.73
C GLY A 55 29.33 -0.44 -21.26
N VAL A 56 28.28 -0.98 -20.67
CA VAL A 56 26.89 -0.63 -20.96
C VAL A 56 26.50 0.54 -20.05
N VAL A 57 25.96 1.61 -20.63
CA VAL A 57 25.37 2.73 -19.88
C VAL A 57 23.95 2.33 -19.47
N LYS A 58 23.61 2.59 -18.22
CA LYS A 58 22.31 2.29 -17.61
C LYS A 58 21.55 3.59 -17.43
N MET A 59 20.35 3.68 -17.99
CA MET A 59 19.47 4.84 -17.89
C MET A 59 18.17 4.45 -17.17
N PRO A 60 17.58 5.33 -16.34
CA PRO A 60 16.28 5.08 -15.75
C PRO A 60 15.20 5.09 -16.84
N GLY A 61 14.38 4.05 -16.85
CA GLY A 61 13.24 3.87 -17.74
C GLY A 61 11.92 4.15 -17.04
N MET A 62 10.85 3.52 -17.53
CA MET A 62 9.50 3.72 -17.03
C MET A 62 9.36 3.22 -15.58
N MET A 63 8.56 3.94 -14.79
CA MET A 63 8.20 3.49 -13.44
C MET A 63 7.09 2.45 -13.51
N LYS A 64 7.31 1.32 -12.84
CA LYS A 64 6.35 0.26 -12.59
C LYS A 64 5.88 0.37 -11.15
N PHE A 65 4.57 0.34 -10.99
CA PHE A 65 3.89 0.34 -9.70
C PHE A 65 3.36 -1.06 -9.44
N GLY A 66 3.73 -1.64 -8.31
CA GLY A 66 3.24 -2.94 -7.87
C GLY A 66 1.74 -2.90 -7.53
N ASN A 67 1.12 -4.07 -7.45
CA ASN A 67 -0.25 -4.18 -6.94
C ASN A 67 -0.20 -4.18 -5.41
N VAL A 68 -1.08 -3.42 -4.78
CA VAL A 68 -1.18 -3.34 -3.32
C VAL A 68 -2.23 -4.33 -2.86
N THR A 69 -1.87 -5.19 -1.91
CA THR A 69 -2.79 -6.14 -1.28
C THR A 69 -3.08 -5.70 0.15
N MET A 70 -4.36 -5.63 0.49
CA MET A 70 -4.82 -5.26 1.81
C MET A 70 -5.73 -6.35 2.38
N LYS A 71 -5.56 -6.68 3.66
CA LYS A 71 -6.34 -7.72 4.36
C LYS A 71 -7.04 -7.14 5.57
N LYS A 72 -8.28 -7.57 5.80
CA LYS A 72 -9.13 -7.06 6.87
C LYS A 72 -10.06 -8.18 7.38
N GLY A 73 -10.45 -8.09 8.65
CA GLY A 73 -11.47 -8.97 9.22
C GLY A 73 -12.85 -8.71 8.63
N VAL A 74 -13.64 -9.77 8.43
CA VAL A 74 -15.02 -9.68 7.97
C VAL A 74 -15.91 -9.23 9.12
N PHE A 75 -16.62 -8.11 8.94
CA PHE A 75 -17.57 -7.58 9.93
C PHE A 75 -19.01 -7.63 9.40
N LYS A 76 -19.96 -7.85 10.31
CA LYS A 76 -21.39 -7.85 9.96
C LYS A 76 -21.81 -6.48 9.42
N GLY A 77 -22.32 -6.45 8.19
CA GLY A 77 -22.81 -5.22 7.54
C GLY A 77 -21.73 -4.39 6.85
N ASP A 78 -20.48 -4.86 6.81
CA ASP A 78 -19.41 -4.21 6.07
C ASP A 78 -19.24 -4.85 4.70
N ASN A 79 -19.71 -4.15 3.66
CA ASN A 79 -19.59 -4.57 2.26
C ASN A 79 -18.70 -3.62 1.44
N LYS A 80 -17.87 -2.80 2.09
CA LYS A 80 -17.13 -1.73 1.40
C LYS A 80 -16.24 -2.23 0.26
N PHE A 81 -15.62 -3.41 0.40
CA PHE A 81 -14.81 -4.00 -0.67
C PHE A 81 -15.70 -4.33 -1.87
N TRP A 82 -16.79 -5.06 -1.64
CA TRP A 82 -17.76 -5.44 -2.66
C TRP A 82 -18.40 -4.22 -3.33
N ASP A 83 -18.77 -3.21 -2.56
CA ASP A 83 -19.36 -1.96 -3.07
C ASP A 83 -18.39 -1.19 -3.96
N TRP A 84 -17.09 -1.22 -3.65
CA TRP A 84 -16.07 -0.59 -4.50
C TRP A 84 -15.86 -1.38 -5.80
N LEU A 85 -15.79 -2.72 -5.73
CA LEU A 85 -15.67 -3.56 -6.91
C LEU A 85 -16.90 -3.46 -7.83
N ASN A 86 -18.12 -3.41 -7.27
CA ASN A 86 -19.37 -3.29 -8.04
C ASN A 86 -19.53 -1.96 -8.79
N GLN A 87 -18.74 -0.95 -8.46
CA GLN A 87 -18.71 0.30 -9.21
C GLN A 87 -18.01 0.13 -10.57
N ILE A 88 -17.26 -0.96 -10.76
CA ILE A 88 -16.68 -1.32 -12.05
C ILE A 88 -17.80 -1.83 -12.96
N LYS A 89 -18.16 -1.02 -13.95
CA LYS A 89 -19.17 -1.36 -14.96
C LYS A 89 -18.60 -1.17 -16.35
N LEU A 90 -18.34 -2.28 -17.05
CA LEU A 90 -17.66 -2.30 -18.35
C LEU A 90 -16.30 -1.56 -18.27
N ASN A 91 -16.25 -0.34 -18.81
CA ASN A 91 -15.06 0.53 -18.85
C ASN A 91 -15.14 1.70 -17.86
N THR A 92 -16.19 1.78 -17.05
CA THR A 92 -16.33 2.81 -16.01
C THR A 92 -15.78 2.26 -14.71
N ILE A 93 -14.71 2.88 -14.20
CA ILE A 93 -14.04 2.51 -12.96
C ILE A 93 -13.96 3.76 -12.09
N LYS A 94 -14.45 3.66 -10.84
CA LYS A 94 -14.22 4.72 -9.85
C LYS A 94 -12.80 4.57 -9.29
N ARG A 95 -11.90 5.42 -9.79
CA ARG A 95 -10.56 5.61 -9.25
C ARG A 95 -10.64 6.47 -8.00
N VAL A 96 -10.04 6.03 -6.90
CA VAL A 96 -9.98 6.79 -5.64
C VAL A 96 -8.55 6.86 -5.14
N PRO A 97 -8.14 7.96 -4.51
CA PRO A 97 -6.89 7.99 -3.78
C PRO A 97 -6.99 7.12 -2.53
N VAL A 98 -5.94 6.34 -2.28
CA VAL A 98 -5.79 5.52 -1.08
C VAL A 98 -4.57 6.00 -0.31
N THR A 99 -4.77 6.43 0.92
CA THR A 99 -3.71 6.92 1.80
C THR A 99 -3.49 5.92 2.92
N ILE A 100 -2.24 5.52 3.12
CA ILE A 100 -1.80 4.62 4.18
C ILE A 100 -0.84 5.42 5.05
N SER A 101 -1.16 5.55 6.33
CA SER A 101 -0.40 6.36 7.28
C SER A 101 0.14 5.47 8.38
N LEU A 102 1.46 5.46 8.57
CA LEU A 102 2.07 4.94 9.79
C LEU A 102 1.89 5.97 10.89
N LEU A 103 1.39 5.51 12.04
CA LEU A 103 1.06 6.39 13.17
C LEU A 103 2.09 6.23 14.29
N ASP A 104 2.32 7.33 15.01
CA ASP A 104 3.10 7.34 16.25
C ASP A 104 2.23 7.00 17.49
N GLU A 105 2.84 7.07 18.67
CA GLU A 105 2.16 6.87 19.96
C GLU A 105 1.00 7.84 20.24
N SER A 106 1.01 9.01 19.60
CA SER A 106 -0.04 10.03 19.68
C SER A 106 -1.10 9.87 18.58
N SER A 107 -1.02 8.80 17.79
CA SER A 107 -1.84 8.57 16.60
C SER A 107 -1.65 9.64 15.51
N ALA A 108 -0.52 10.36 15.50
CA ALA A 108 -0.19 11.30 14.46
C ALA A 108 0.51 10.59 13.29
N PRO A 109 0.19 10.94 12.03
CA PRO A 109 0.79 10.33 10.86
C PRO A 109 2.25 10.79 10.70
N THR A 110 3.20 9.86 10.76
CA THR A 110 4.63 10.14 10.55
C THR A 110 5.07 9.84 9.12
N MET A 111 4.72 8.65 8.63
CA MET A 111 5.07 8.20 7.28
C MET A 111 3.78 7.94 6.51
N VAL A 112 3.61 8.59 5.36
CA VAL A 112 2.37 8.52 4.58
C VAL A 112 2.67 8.06 3.16
N TRP A 113 2.01 6.99 2.75
CA TRP A 113 2.00 6.45 1.40
C TRP A 113 0.67 6.78 0.74
N THR A 114 0.69 7.56 -0.33
CA THR A 114 -0.51 7.93 -1.09
C THR A 114 -0.48 7.27 -2.45
N LEU A 115 -1.43 6.36 -2.68
CA LEU A 115 -1.70 5.69 -3.95
C LEU A 115 -2.68 6.53 -4.75
N ASN A 116 -2.22 6.99 -5.93
CA ASN A 116 -3.01 7.80 -6.84
C ASN A 116 -3.81 6.91 -7.79
N ASN A 117 -5.06 7.31 -8.04
CA ASN A 117 -5.95 6.65 -8.99
C ASN A 117 -6.13 5.14 -8.75
N ALA A 118 -6.24 4.73 -7.48
CA ALA A 118 -6.35 3.31 -7.15
C ALA A 118 -7.73 2.75 -7.49
N TRP A 119 -7.78 1.48 -7.90
CA TRP A 119 -9.01 0.72 -8.11
C TRP A 119 -8.80 -0.78 -7.86
N PRO A 120 -9.85 -1.53 -7.46
CA PRO A 120 -9.71 -2.92 -7.05
C PRO A 120 -9.71 -3.86 -8.26
N THR A 121 -8.75 -4.76 -8.33
CA THR A 121 -8.65 -5.80 -9.37
C THR A 121 -9.28 -7.11 -8.93
N LYS A 122 -9.18 -7.43 -7.64
CA LYS A 122 -9.60 -8.72 -7.09
C LYS A 122 -10.03 -8.59 -5.64
N ILE A 123 -11.07 -9.32 -5.27
CA ILE A 123 -11.45 -9.56 -3.87
C ILE A 123 -11.40 -11.08 -3.65
N SER A 124 -10.78 -11.50 -2.56
CA SER A 124 -10.82 -12.87 -2.08
C SER A 124 -11.48 -12.90 -0.70
N SER A 125 -12.46 -13.78 -0.53
CA SER A 125 -13.08 -14.05 0.77
C SER A 125 -12.27 -15.09 1.56
N THR A 126 -12.53 -15.16 2.86
CA THR A 126 -11.96 -16.21 3.73
C THR A 126 -12.46 -17.59 3.32
N ASP A 127 -11.64 -18.61 3.54
CA ASP A 127 -12.10 -20.00 3.52
C ASP A 127 -13.00 -20.26 4.73
N LEU A 128 -14.13 -20.96 4.50
CA LEU A 128 -15.07 -21.31 5.56
C LEU A 128 -14.87 -22.79 5.94
N LYS A 129 -14.21 -23.02 7.09
CA LYS A 129 -13.94 -24.36 7.63
C LYS A 129 -14.58 -24.50 9.00
N ALA A 130 -15.54 -25.41 9.13
CA ALA A 130 -16.29 -25.61 10.39
C ALA A 130 -15.43 -26.10 11.57
N GLU A 131 -14.27 -26.70 11.29
CA GLU A 131 -13.34 -27.23 12.29
C GLU A 131 -12.21 -26.26 12.66
N SER A 132 -12.09 -25.11 11.98
CA SER A 132 -11.05 -24.11 12.27
C SER A 132 -11.54 -23.08 13.29
N ASN A 133 -10.64 -22.61 14.17
CA ASN A 133 -10.90 -21.57 15.17
C ASN A 133 -10.12 -20.29 14.82
N GLU A 134 -10.36 -19.77 13.63
CA GLU A 134 -9.68 -18.59 13.07
C GLU A 134 -10.70 -17.50 12.74
N VAL A 135 -10.26 -16.24 12.75
CA VAL A 135 -11.10 -15.12 12.32
C VAL A 135 -11.24 -15.10 10.80
N ALA A 136 -12.42 -14.75 10.31
CA ALA A 136 -12.67 -14.57 8.89
C ALA A 136 -11.91 -13.35 8.36
N ILE A 137 -10.96 -13.55 7.45
CA ILE A 137 -10.18 -12.47 6.80
C ILE A 137 -10.54 -12.40 5.31
N GLU A 138 -10.96 -11.22 4.87
CA GLU A 138 -11.08 -10.87 3.45
C GLU A 138 -9.82 -10.14 2.98
N SER A 139 -9.49 -10.31 1.70
CA SER A 139 -8.40 -9.58 1.05
C SER A 139 -8.87 -8.89 -0.23
N ILE A 140 -8.25 -7.76 -0.50
CA ILE A 140 -8.47 -6.97 -1.71
C ILE A 140 -7.13 -6.65 -2.33
N GLU A 141 -7.05 -6.82 -3.64
CA GLU A 141 -5.92 -6.40 -4.47
C GLU A 141 -6.34 -5.15 -5.23
N ILE A 142 -5.52 -4.11 -5.15
CA ILE A 142 -5.72 -2.84 -5.84
C ILE A 142 -4.53 -2.56 -6.74
N VAL A 143 -4.82 -1.93 -7.87
CA VAL A 143 -3.79 -1.32 -8.72
C VAL A 143 -3.85 0.18 -8.56
N HIS A 144 -2.74 0.84 -8.79
CA HIS A 144 -2.64 2.30 -8.71
C HIS A 144 -1.71 2.81 -9.82
N GLU A 145 -1.88 4.08 -10.18
CA GLU A 145 -1.13 4.72 -11.29
C GLU A 145 0.00 5.62 -10.76
N GLY A 146 0.15 5.71 -9.44
CA GLY A 146 1.28 6.40 -8.80
C GLY A 146 1.33 6.15 -7.31
N LEU A 147 2.53 6.17 -6.73
CA LEU A 147 2.74 6.14 -5.27
C LEU A 147 3.60 7.33 -4.88
N THR A 148 3.09 8.14 -3.94
CA THR A 148 3.81 9.25 -3.32
C THR A 148 4.12 8.89 -1.89
N ILE A 149 5.38 9.08 -1.49
CA ILE A 149 5.83 8.84 -0.12
C ILE A 149 6.18 10.20 0.48
N SER A 150 5.52 10.56 1.57
CA SER A 150 5.83 11.74 2.36
C SER A 150 6.18 11.31 3.77
N ASN A 151 7.31 11.82 4.26
CA ASN A 151 7.70 11.74 5.66
C ASN A 151 7.49 13.13 6.25
N GLY A 152 6.84 13.20 7.42
CA GLY A 152 6.57 14.45 8.13
C GLY A 152 7.80 15.31 8.36
#